data_AF-A0A7K1TAG3-F1
#
_entry.id   AF-A0A7K1TAG3-F1
#
_cell.length_a   1.000
_cell.length_b   1.000
_cell.length_c   1.000
_cell.angle_alpha   90.00
_cell.angle_beta   90.00
_cell.angle_gamma   90.00
#
_symmetry.space_group_name_H-M   'P 1'
#
loop_
_entity.id
_entity.type
_entity.pdbx_description
1 polymer ?
#
loop_
_entity_poly.entity_id
_entity_poly.type
_entity_poly.pdbx_seq_one_letter_code
_entity_poly.pdbx_strand_id
1 'polypeptide(L)'
;MQIHRFENGSYIIAETLKLGHNVHVGPHTTIRATECVIGDDVTIGAHNTFLVGQRLEIGALTSIGNHNTLTARTIKLGEYVFWDSHVTVGHGGKFSPGAHLTVGSYSMICARITLNTNHRIDIGEYVGIGEDVAIWTHGSFLPILEGFPADFGPVSIGHHVWLPARTTILPNRRIGNNVVVGTNSLINKDLPDGCLAGGVPVKVLRENVYPQANPARNSQLVQQVLAEYTEMAVYKDLHAELSYNETRHTITCNAVVFDLNTMKTQGTFTRTEEDFRDYMRRRGIKFYTGKPFASVLPQEYTHLLYTPDDF
;
A
#
# COMPACT_ATOMS: atom_id res chain seq x y z
N MET A 1 -14.84 -28.10 3.98
CA MET A 1 -13.88 -27.47 3.06
C MET A 1 -14.63 -27.02 1.81
N GLN A 2 -14.66 -25.72 1.57
CA GLN A 2 -15.29 -25.04 0.44
C GLN A 2 -14.24 -24.79 -0.64
N ILE A 3 -14.64 -24.93 -1.91
CA ILE A 3 -13.81 -24.62 -3.07
C ILE A 3 -14.60 -23.68 -3.96
N HIS A 4 -14.07 -22.49 -4.20
CA HIS A 4 -14.63 -21.52 -5.14
C HIS A 4 -13.69 -21.42 -6.34
N ARG A 5 -14.22 -21.65 -7.55
CA ARG A 5 -13.45 -21.62 -8.80
C ARG A 5 -13.95 -20.48 -9.68
N PHE A 6 -13.02 -19.75 -10.28
CA PHE A 6 -13.31 -18.74 -11.28
C PHE A 6 -13.14 -19.32 -12.69
N GLU A 7 -13.81 -18.73 -13.68
CA GLU A 7 -13.77 -19.18 -15.09
C GLU A 7 -12.35 -19.13 -15.69
N ASN A 8 -11.49 -18.24 -15.17
CA ASN A 8 -10.10 -18.06 -15.60
C ASN A 8 -9.10 -19.06 -14.97
N GLY A 9 -9.60 -20.12 -14.34
CA GLY A 9 -8.79 -21.18 -13.73
C GLY A 9 -8.21 -20.87 -12.35
N SER A 10 -8.42 -19.66 -11.82
CA SER A 10 -8.07 -19.34 -10.43
C SER A 10 -9.05 -19.97 -9.44
N TYR A 11 -8.61 -20.16 -8.19
CA TYR A 11 -9.47 -20.76 -7.16
C TYR A 11 -9.10 -20.36 -5.73
N ILE A 12 -10.10 -20.47 -4.85
CA ILE A 12 -9.99 -20.30 -3.40
C ILE A 12 -10.40 -21.61 -2.73
N ILE A 13 -9.59 -22.10 -1.79
CA ILE A 13 -9.93 -23.21 -0.90
C ILE A 13 -9.94 -22.69 0.53
N ALA A 14 -11.08 -22.85 1.22
CA ALA A 14 -11.17 -22.51 2.63
C ALA A 14 -12.13 -23.38 3.42
N GLU A 15 -11.97 -23.50 4.73
CA GLU A 15 -13.00 -24.11 5.58
C GLU A 15 -14.20 -23.19 5.72
N THR A 16 -13.92 -21.91 5.94
CA THR A 16 -14.90 -20.81 5.94
C THR A 16 -14.50 -19.77 4.91
N LEU A 17 -15.42 -19.43 4.00
CA LEU A 17 -15.23 -18.42 2.96
C LEU A 17 -16.30 -17.36 3.04
N LYS A 18 -15.89 -16.08 3.05
CA LYS A 18 -16.75 -14.91 2.87
C LYS A 18 -16.17 -14.04 1.75
N LEU A 19 -16.95 -13.82 0.70
CA LEU A 19 -16.58 -12.98 -0.43
C LEU A 19 -17.56 -11.80 -0.49
N GLY A 20 -17.01 -10.59 -0.60
CA GLY A 20 -17.75 -9.37 -0.86
C GLY A 20 -18.25 -9.28 -2.30
N HIS A 21 -18.87 -8.15 -2.61
CA HIS A 21 -19.33 -7.81 -3.94
C HIS A 21 -18.17 -7.38 -4.85
N ASN A 22 -18.30 -7.61 -6.15
CA ASN A 22 -17.34 -7.18 -7.18
C ASN A 22 -15.87 -7.63 -6.95
N VAL A 23 -15.67 -8.79 -6.32
CA VAL A 23 -14.34 -9.36 -6.13
C VAL A 23 -13.80 -9.90 -7.46
N HIS A 24 -12.62 -9.45 -7.86
CA HIS A 24 -11.92 -9.94 -9.05
C HIS A 24 -10.65 -10.69 -8.66
N VAL A 25 -10.46 -11.89 -9.22
CA VAL A 25 -9.25 -12.70 -9.05
C VAL A 25 -8.72 -13.08 -10.42
N GLY A 26 -7.49 -12.66 -10.73
CA GLY A 26 -6.83 -12.88 -12.01
C GLY A 26 -6.45 -14.35 -12.24
N PRO A 27 -6.17 -14.73 -13.51
CA PRO A 27 -5.87 -16.11 -13.88
C PRO A 27 -4.65 -16.67 -13.16
N HIS A 28 -4.62 -17.99 -13.01
CA HIS A 28 -3.52 -18.72 -12.36
C HIS A 28 -3.24 -18.32 -10.90
N THR A 29 -4.15 -17.60 -10.26
CA THR A 29 -4.08 -17.28 -8.84
C THR A 29 -4.66 -18.40 -8.00
N THR A 30 -3.96 -18.78 -6.93
CA THR A 30 -4.41 -19.79 -5.97
C THR A 30 -4.41 -19.23 -4.57
N ILE A 31 -5.53 -19.40 -3.87
CA ILE A 31 -5.69 -18.93 -2.49
C ILE A 31 -6.12 -20.10 -1.62
N ARG A 32 -5.39 -20.35 -0.55
CA ARG A 32 -5.69 -21.42 0.41
C ARG A 32 -5.59 -20.85 1.81
N ALA A 33 -6.68 -20.88 2.57
CA ALA A 33 -6.69 -20.47 3.97
C ALA A 33 -7.71 -21.26 4.79
N THR A 34 -7.52 -21.44 6.09
CA THR A 34 -8.58 -22.06 6.92
C THR A 34 -9.83 -21.16 6.94
N GLU A 35 -9.66 -19.90 7.30
CA GLU A 35 -10.68 -18.85 7.15
C GLU A 35 -10.22 -17.82 6.11
N CYS A 36 -11.09 -17.53 5.14
CA CYS A 36 -10.84 -16.55 4.09
C CYS A 36 -11.97 -15.53 4.05
N VAL A 37 -11.62 -14.26 4.24
CA VAL A 37 -12.54 -13.12 4.17
C VAL A 37 -11.97 -12.10 3.18
N ILE A 38 -12.70 -11.83 2.11
CA ILE A 38 -12.36 -10.85 1.09
C ILE A 38 -13.50 -9.84 1.02
N GLY A 39 -13.19 -8.55 1.25
CA GLY A 39 -14.16 -7.45 1.23
C GLY A 39 -14.61 -7.05 -0.17
N ASP A 40 -15.50 -6.05 -0.22
CA ASP A 40 -16.07 -5.53 -1.46
C ASP A 40 -15.01 -4.86 -2.34
N ASP A 41 -15.19 -4.96 -3.66
CA ASP A 41 -14.36 -4.30 -4.68
C ASP A 41 -12.85 -4.61 -4.57
N VAL A 42 -12.50 -5.77 -4.00
CA VAL A 42 -11.12 -6.27 -3.96
C VAL A 42 -10.72 -6.80 -5.33
N THR A 43 -9.54 -6.39 -5.79
CA THR A 43 -8.92 -6.92 -7.01
C THR A 43 -7.62 -7.63 -6.67
N ILE A 44 -7.47 -8.87 -7.12
CA ILE A 44 -6.24 -9.67 -6.99
C ILE A 44 -5.77 -10.02 -8.40
N GLY A 45 -4.53 -9.69 -8.74
CA GLY A 45 -3.95 -9.93 -10.05
C GLY A 45 -3.73 -11.42 -10.37
N ALA A 46 -2.99 -11.67 -11.43
CA ALA A 46 -2.67 -13.00 -11.93
C ALA A 46 -1.45 -13.63 -11.23
N HIS A 47 -1.35 -14.95 -11.32
CA HIS A 47 -0.18 -15.74 -10.87
C HIS A 47 0.19 -15.56 -9.39
N ASN A 48 -0.78 -15.26 -8.54
CA ASN A 48 -0.57 -15.15 -7.10
C ASN A 48 -0.70 -16.52 -6.41
N THR A 49 0.08 -16.75 -5.36
CA THR A 49 -0.01 -17.98 -4.55
C THR A 49 -0.09 -17.62 -3.07
N PHE A 50 -1.28 -17.79 -2.48
CA PHE A 50 -1.53 -17.54 -1.06
C PHE A 50 -1.75 -18.86 -0.32
N LEU A 51 -0.99 -19.07 0.75
CA LEU A 51 -1.10 -20.21 1.66
C LEU A 51 -1.09 -19.71 3.10
N VAL A 52 -2.27 -19.57 3.69
CA VAL A 52 -2.45 -18.93 5.00
C VAL A 52 -3.01 -19.92 6.01
N GLY A 53 -2.24 -20.25 7.04
CA GLY A 53 -2.55 -21.37 7.93
C GLY A 53 -3.83 -21.23 8.76
N GLN A 54 -4.26 -20.01 9.09
CA GLN A 54 -5.43 -19.76 9.93
C GLN A 54 -6.41 -18.79 9.30
N ARG A 55 -6.00 -17.55 9.04
CA ARG A 55 -6.92 -16.50 8.58
C ARG A 55 -6.26 -15.59 7.56
N LEU A 56 -6.87 -15.50 6.39
CA LEU A 56 -6.64 -14.47 5.40
C LEU A 56 -7.81 -13.47 5.45
N GLU A 57 -7.50 -12.20 5.67
CA GLU A 57 -8.46 -11.10 5.65
C GLU A 57 -7.95 -9.99 4.72
N ILE A 58 -8.75 -9.62 3.73
CA ILE A 58 -8.45 -8.55 2.79
C ILE A 58 -9.61 -7.54 2.85
N GLY A 59 -9.34 -6.34 3.34
CA GLY A 59 -10.33 -5.26 3.45
C GLY A 59 -10.79 -4.75 2.09
N ALA A 60 -11.95 -4.08 2.08
CA ALA A 60 -12.56 -3.57 0.86
C ALA A 60 -11.65 -2.61 0.08
N LEU A 61 -11.83 -2.54 -1.24
CA LEU A 61 -11.12 -1.63 -2.14
C LEU A 61 -9.58 -1.81 -2.15
N THR A 62 -9.10 -2.93 -1.60
CA THR A 62 -7.69 -3.33 -1.67
C THR A 62 -7.38 -3.93 -3.04
N SER A 63 -6.25 -3.50 -3.61
CA SER A 63 -5.75 -4.00 -4.89
C SER A 63 -4.43 -4.71 -4.68
N ILE A 64 -4.34 -5.95 -5.16
CA ILE A 64 -3.15 -6.78 -5.12
C ILE A 64 -2.69 -7.05 -6.56
N GLY A 65 -1.42 -6.77 -6.85
CA GLY A 65 -0.80 -6.98 -8.14
C GLY A 65 -0.57 -8.45 -8.48
N ASN A 66 0.42 -8.70 -9.33
CA ASN A 66 0.69 -10.01 -9.91
C ASN A 66 1.87 -10.72 -9.22
N HIS A 67 1.95 -12.03 -9.39
CA HIS A 67 3.15 -12.81 -9.00
C HIS A 67 3.56 -12.67 -7.53
N ASN A 68 2.60 -12.46 -6.62
CA ASN A 68 2.84 -12.43 -5.19
C ASN A 68 2.82 -13.84 -4.59
N THR A 69 3.69 -14.07 -3.61
CA THR A 69 3.68 -15.31 -2.81
C THR A 69 3.48 -14.96 -1.36
N LEU A 70 2.34 -15.33 -0.79
CA LEU A 70 1.99 -15.00 0.58
C LEU A 70 1.85 -16.28 1.41
N THR A 71 2.79 -16.53 2.32
CA THR A 71 2.72 -17.67 3.24
C THR A 71 2.97 -17.24 4.67
N ALA A 72 1.98 -17.41 5.53
CA ALA A 72 2.04 -17.09 6.95
C ALA A 72 0.93 -17.83 7.71
N ARG A 73 0.90 -17.70 9.04
CA ARG A 73 -0.20 -18.21 9.88
C ARG A 73 -1.44 -17.33 9.75
N THR A 74 -1.29 -16.01 9.81
CA THR A 74 -2.37 -15.07 9.50
C THR A 74 -1.85 -13.93 8.63
N ILE A 75 -2.71 -13.44 7.73
CA ILE A 75 -2.47 -12.25 6.94
C ILE A 75 -3.72 -11.39 7.00
N LYS A 76 -3.58 -10.15 7.46
CA LYS A 76 -4.64 -9.15 7.49
C LYS A 76 -4.19 -7.90 6.74
N LEU A 77 -4.93 -7.56 5.69
CA LEU A 77 -4.78 -6.33 4.94
C LEU A 77 -6.02 -5.46 5.19
N GLY A 78 -5.81 -4.19 5.54
CA GLY A 78 -6.88 -3.21 5.73
C GLY A 78 -7.60 -2.85 4.43
N GLU A 79 -8.39 -1.79 4.49
CA GLU A 79 -9.08 -1.24 3.32
C GLU A 79 -8.13 -0.36 2.51
N TYR A 80 -8.37 -0.25 1.19
CA TYR A 80 -7.59 0.62 0.31
C TYR A 80 -6.07 0.38 0.37
N VAL A 81 -5.65 -0.85 0.65
CA VAL A 81 -4.24 -1.22 0.54
C VAL A 81 -3.91 -1.36 -0.94
N PHE A 82 -2.89 -0.63 -1.40
CA PHE A 82 -2.25 -0.92 -2.67
C PHE A 82 -1.09 -1.86 -2.42
N TRP A 83 -1.19 -3.08 -2.92
CA TRP A 83 -0.17 -4.11 -2.81
C TRP A 83 0.30 -4.44 -4.21
N ASP A 84 1.55 -4.13 -4.53
CA ASP A 84 2.08 -4.25 -5.88
C ASP A 84 2.49 -5.71 -6.20
N SER A 85 3.23 -5.90 -7.29
CA SER A 85 3.61 -7.19 -7.83
C SER A 85 4.93 -7.71 -7.22
N HIS A 86 5.13 -9.02 -7.28
CA HIS A 86 6.37 -9.68 -6.84
C HIS A 86 6.72 -9.50 -5.36
N VAL A 87 5.75 -9.25 -4.49
CA VAL A 87 5.96 -9.24 -3.04
C VAL A 87 5.95 -10.65 -2.49
N THR A 88 6.89 -10.95 -1.61
CA THR A 88 6.99 -12.24 -0.92
C THR A 88 6.79 -12.06 0.57
N VAL A 89 5.79 -12.76 1.13
CA VAL A 89 5.60 -12.95 2.58
C VAL A 89 5.96 -14.38 2.94
N GLY A 90 6.91 -14.56 3.87
CA GLY A 90 7.29 -15.87 4.39
C GLY A 90 8.80 -16.11 4.45
N HIS A 91 9.31 -17.04 3.62
CA HIS A 91 10.66 -17.65 3.67
C HIS A 91 10.92 -18.57 4.89
N GLY A 92 12.14 -18.58 5.42
CA GLY A 92 12.50 -19.34 6.63
C GLY A 92 11.61 -18.90 7.78
N GLY A 93 11.02 -19.84 8.52
CA GLY A 93 10.13 -19.50 9.64
C GLY A 93 8.67 -19.17 9.31
N LYS A 94 8.24 -19.20 8.05
CA LYS A 94 6.84 -18.91 7.66
C LYS A 94 5.76 -19.83 8.27
N PHE A 95 6.16 -20.95 8.88
CA PHE A 95 5.29 -21.88 9.60
C PHE A 95 5.43 -21.79 11.13
N SER A 96 6.22 -20.83 11.62
CA SER A 96 6.35 -20.56 13.05
C SER A 96 5.02 -20.12 13.64
N PRO A 97 4.75 -20.40 14.94
CA PRO A 97 3.55 -19.93 15.62
C PRO A 97 3.39 -18.41 15.58
N GLY A 98 4.48 -17.65 15.48
CA GLY A 98 4.48 -16.19 15.42
C GLY A 98 4.38 -15.58 14.02
N ALA A 99 4.24 -16.39 12.96
CA ALA A 99 4.24 -15.92 11.57
C ALA A 99 2.93 -15.16 11.22
N HIS A 100 2.83 -13.90 11.62
CA HIS A 100 1.65 -13.06 11.43
C HIS A 100 2.01 -11.79 10.65
N LEU A 101 1.17 -11.38 9.71
CA LEU A 101 1.28 -10.11 9.02
C LEU A 101 -0.01 -9.30 9.18
N THR A 102 0.13 -8.04 9.60
CA THR A 102 -0.94 -7.05 9.60
C THR A 102 -0.48 -5.82 8.82
N VAL A 103 -1.31 -5.34 7.90
CA VAL A 103 -1.13 -4.06 7.19
C VAL A 103 -2.37 -3.22 7.36
N GLY A 104 -2.22 -2.04 7.97
CA GLY A 104 -3.31 -1.08 8.16
C GLY A 104 -3.79 -0.46 6.85
N SER A 105 -5.01 0.07 6.89
CA SER A 105 -5.68 0.70 5.75
C SER A 105 -4.87 1.83 5.14
N TYR A 106 -5.18 2.17 3.88
CA TYR A 106 -4.63 3.33 3.16
C TYR A 106 -3.12 3.27 2.90
N SER A 107 -2.52 2.09 3.09
CA SER A 107 -1.10 1.84 2.93
C SER A 107 -0.74 1.39 1.51
N MET A 108 0.52 1.59 1.15
CA MET A 108 1.07 1.26 -0.16
C MET A 108 2.31 0.37 0.03
N ILE A 109 2.30 -0.81 -0.56
CA ILE A 109 3.35 -1.82 -0.52
C ILE A 109 3.83 -2.01 -1.96
N CYS A 110 4.96 -1.41 -2.33
CA CYS A 110 5.49 -1.44 -3.69
C CYS A 110 6.11 -2.79 -4.09
N ALA A 111 6.57 -2.88 -5.34
CA ALA A 111 7.01 -4.14 -5.91
C ALA A 111 8.28 -4.71 -5.27
N ARG A 112 8.46 -6.03 -5.40
CA ARG A 112 9.68 -6.79 -5.03
C ARG A 112 10.08 -6.67 -3.54
N ILE A 113 9.11 -6.44 -2.68
CA ILE A 113 9.32 -6.40 -1.23
C ILE A 113 9.45 -7.81 -0.66
N THR A 114 10.32 -7.97 0.34
CA THR A 114 10.44 -9.19 1.15
C THR A 114 9.97 -8.95 2.57
N LEU A 115 8.95 -9.68 3.01
CA LEU A 115 8.42 -9.67 4.38
C LEU A 115 8.66 -11.05 5.01
N ASN A 116 9.73 -11.18 5.77
CA ASN A 116 10.10 -12.44 6.38
C ASN A 116 9.44 -12.61 7.75
N THR A 117 8.40 -13.46 7.81
CA THR A 117 7.52 -13.63 8.97
C THR A 117 7.80 -14.93 9.73
N ASN A 118 8.84 -14.96 10.56
CA ASN A 118 8.97 -15.94 11.65
C ASN A 118 8.24 -15.46 12.91
N HIS A 119 8.33 -14.15 13.19
CA HIS A 119 7.51 -13.43 14.16
C HIS A 119 6.59 -12.44 13.43
N ARG A 120 5.76 -11.72 14.20
CA ARG A 120 4.79 -10.80 13.62
C ARG A 120 5.47 -9.59 12.97
N ILE A 121 4.89 -9.15 11.86
CA ILE A 121 5.15 -7.85 11.23
C ILE A 121 3.83 -7.07 11.32
N ASP A 122 3.83 -5.98 12.07
CA ASP A 122 2.69 -5.10 12.24
C ASP A 122 2.98 -3.77 11.53
N ILE A 123 2.23 -3.46 10.48
CA ILE A 123 2.31 -2.20 9.72
C ILE A 123 1.04 -1.40 9.98
N GLY A 124 1.20 -0.16 10.43
CA GLY A 124 0.09 0.76 10.69
C GLY A 124 -0.65 1.25 9.44
N GLU A 125 -1.41 2.32 9.61
CA GLU A 125 -2.17 2.96 8.54
C GLU A 125 -1.37 4.07 7.86
N TYR A 126 -1.70 4.36 6.60
CA TYR A 126 -1.02 5.38 5.79
C TYR A 126 0.49 5.17 5.68
N VAL A 127 0.93 3.91 5.65
CA VAL A 127 2.34 3.56 5.48
C VAL A 127 2.66 3.38 4.00
N GLY A 128 3.73 3.99 3.53
CA GLY A 128 4.29 3.71 2.21
C GLY A 128 5.60 2.95 2.34
N ILE A 129 5.69 1.80 1.67
CA ILE A 129 6.90 0.98 1.57
C ILE A 129 7.30 0.93 0.10
N GLY A 130 8.45 1.52 -0.22
CA GLY A 130 9.03 1.57 -1.57
C GLY A 130 9.61 0.24 -2.03
N GLU A 131 10.03 0.19 -3.29
CA GLU A 131 10.48 -1.04 -3.93
C GLU A 131 11.70 -1.65 -3.24
N ASP A 132 11.83 -2.99 -3.34
CA ASP A 132 13.00 -3.73 -2.87
C ASP A 132 13.30 -3.55 -1.37
N VAL A 133 12.29 -3.18 -0.56
CA VAL A 133 12.40 -3.16 0.91
C VAL A 133 12.38 -4.59 1.46
N ALA A 134 13.19 -4.84 2.48
CA ALA A 134 13.24 -6.12 3.17
C ALA A 134 13.01 -5.96 4.68
N ILE A 135 12.06 -6.70 5.24
CA ILE A 135 11.74 -6.71 6.67
C ILE A 135 12.01 -8.11 7.21
N TRP A 136 12.91 -8.20 8.19
CA TRP A 136 13.33 -9.46 8.81
C TRP A 136 12.86 -9.54 10.25
N THR A 137 12.30 -10.69 10.64
CA THR A 137 11.90 -10.98 12.04
C THR A 137 12.77 -12.05 12.70
N HIS A 138 13.75 -12.58 11.97
CA HIS A 138 14.79 -13.42 12.53
C HIS A 138 16.07 -13.34 11.70
N GLY A 139 17.20 -13.67 12.33
CA GLY A 139 18.50 -13.82 11.69
C GLY A 139 19.40 -14.68 12.57
N SER A 140 19.76 -15.87 12.08
CA SER A 140 20.63 -16.83 12.76
C SER A 140 21.21 -17.80 11.74
N PHE A 141 22.48 -18.19 11.89
CA PHE A 141 23.07 -19.24 11.05
C PHE A 141 24.08 -20.08 11.83
N LEU A 142 25.04 -19.44 12.48
CA LEU A 142 26.10 -20.11 13.23
C LEU A 142 25.65 -20.48 14.67
N PRO A 143 26.34 -21.42 15.35
CA PRO A 143 25.93 -21.92 16.65
C PRO A 143 25.96 -20.85 17.76
N ILE A 144 24.82 -20.59 18.39
CA ILE A 144 24.74 -19.60 19.49
C ILE A 144 25.58 -19.99 20.71
N LEU A 145 25.78 -21.29 20.94
CA LEU A 145 26.59 -21.80 22.06
C LEU A 145 28.10 -21.56 21.86
N GLU A 146 28.52 -21.20 20.65
CA GLU A 146 29.89 -20.76 20.34
C GLU A 146 30.04 -19.22 20.40
N GLY A 147 28.97 -18.49 20.76
CA GLY A 147 28.99 -17.03 20.89
C GLY A 147 28.60 -16.25 19.63
N PHE A 148 28.11 -16.92 18.58
CA PHE A 148 27.60 -16.24 17.39
C PHE A 148 26.24 -15.58 17.62
N PRO A 149 25.96 -14.44 16.94
CA PRO A 149 24.72 -13.71 17.13
C PRO A 149 23.53 -14.46 16.50
N ALA A 150 22.40 -14.37 17.20
CA ALA A 150 21.10 -14.71 16.67
C ALA A 150 20.08 -13.71 17.20
N ASP A 151 19.24 -13.16 16.33
CA ASP A 151 18.20 -12.22 16.72
C ASP A 151 16.85 -12.70 16.20
N PHE A 152 15.83 -12.61 17.05
CA PHE A 152 14.47 -13.07 16.78
C PHE A 152 13.51 -12.11 17.46
N GLY A 153 12.55 -11.60 16.71
CA GLY A 153 11.56 -10.73 17.29
C GLY A 153 10.67 -10.03 16.28
N PRO A 154 9.57 -9.45 16.77
CA PRO A 154 8.61 -8.76 15.94
C PRO A 154 9.20 -7.50 15.31
N VAL A 155 8.57 -7.05 14.23
CA VAL A 155 8.78 -5.70 13.70
C VAL A 155 7.45 -4.96 13.76
N SER A 156 7.47 -3.75 14.32
CA SER A 156 6.30 -2.89 14.42
C SER A 156 6.57 -1.53 13.77
N ILE A 157 5.73 -1.14 12.83
CA ILE A 157 5.79 0.12 12.10
C ILE A 157 4.52 0.89 12.42
N GLY A 158 4.67 2.11 12.94
CA GLY A 158 3.56 3.00 13.29
C GLY A 158 2.77 3.51 12.08
N HIS A 159 1.98 4.54 12.32
CA HIS A 159 1.15 5.20 11.30
C HIS A 159 1.93 6.30 10.58
N HIS A 160 1.54 6.62 9.35
CA HIS A 160 2.13 7.71 8.55
C HIS A 160 3.65 7.57 8.37
N VAL A 161 4.12 6.36 8.06
CA VAL A 161 5.55 6.08 7.87
C VAL A 161 5.89 6.00 6.38
N TRP A 162 7.01 6.59 5.98
CA TRP A 162 7.60 6.41 4.65
C TRP A 162 8.91 5.65 4.75
N LEU A 163 8.94 4.44 4.17
CA LEU A 163 10.13 3.61 3.99
C LEU A 163 10.49 3.58 2.50
N PRO A 164 11.39 4.45 2.02
CA PRO A 164 11.73 4.46 0.61
C PRO A 164 12.53 3.22 0.19
N ALA A 165 12.70 3.09 -1.11
CA ALA A 165 13.27 1.92 -1.76
C ALA A 165 14.57 1.42 -1.11
N ARG A 166 14.74 0.10 -1.10
CA ARG A 166 15.94 -0.61 -0.60
C ARG A 166 16.23 -0.42 0.90
N THR A 167 15.26 0.04 1.69
CA THR A 167 15.39 0.03 3.14
C THR A 167 15.37 -1.41 3.67
N THR A 168 16.24 -1.74 4.61
CA THR A 168 16.24 -3.03 5.31
C THR A 168 15.95 -2.83 6.80
N ILE A 169 15.02 -3.62 7.34
CA ILE A 169 14.69 -3.63 8.77
C ILE A 169 15.15 -4.95 9.38
N LEU A 170 15.93 -4.86 10.45
CA LEU A 170 16.41 -6.02 11.21
C LEU A 170 15.35 -6.50 12.22
N PRO A 171 15.51 -7.72 12.77
CA PRO A 171 14.60 -8.25 13.77
C PRO A 171 14.46 -7.36 15.00
N ASN A 172 13.32 -7.49 15.69
CA ASN A 172 13.06 -6.88 16.99
C ASN A 172 13.13 -5.34 16.98
N ARG A 173 12.59 -4.71 15.93
CA ARG A 173 12.63 -3.24 15.72
C ARG A 173 11.25 -2.60 15.77
N ARG A 174 11.21 -1.41 16.36
CA ARG A 174 10.04 -0.51 16.38
C ARG A 174 10.33 0.78 15.63
N ILE A 175 9.45 1.13 14.70
CA ILE A 175 9.43 2.43 14.01
C ILE A 175 8.20 3.19 14.51
N GLY A 176 8.44 4.39 15.03
CA GLY A 176 7.41 5.30 15.51
C GLY A 176 6.44 5.80 14.44
N ASN A 177 5.48 6.63 14.86
CA ASN A 177 4.55 7.29 13.95
C ASN A 177 5.20 8.48 13.24
N ASN A 178 4.70 8.88 12.08
CA ASN A 178 5.16 10.07 11.34
C ASN A 178 6.67 10.03 11.02
N VAL A 179 7.22 8.85 10.74
CA VAL A 179 8.65 8.67 10.46
C VAL A 179 8.89 8.69 8.96
N VAL A 180 9.92 9.43 8.54
CA VAL A 180 10.45 9.35 7.18
C VAL A 180 11.87 8.80 7.24
N VAL A 181 12.13 7.75 6.45
CA VAL A 181 13.46 7.14 6.34
C VAL A 181 14.11 7.57 5.02
N GLY A 182 15.43 7.65 4.96
CA GLY A 182 16.18 7.84 3.71
C GLY A 182 16.29 6.54 2.92
N THR A 183 16.30 6.63 1.59
CA THR A 183 16.49 5.48 0.69
C THR A 183 17.74 4.67 1.06
N ASN A 184 17.69 3.34 0.87
CA ASN A 184 18.83 2.44 1.08
C ASN A 184 19.39 2.45 2.53
N SER A 185 18.52 2.62 3.54
CA SER A 185 18.92 2.64 4.96
C SER A 185 18.84 1.26 5.62
N LEU A 186 19.67 1.03 6.64
CA LEU A 186 19.64 -0.18 7.48
C LEU A 186 19.13 0.16 8.87
N ILE A 187 17.87 -0.19 9.14
CA ILE A 187 17.21 0.01 10.44
C ILE A 187 17.63 -1.11 11.39
N ASN A 188 18.76 -0.88 12.06
CA ASN A 188 19.33 -1.77 13.07
C ASN A 188 19.01 -1.34 14.52
N LYS A 189 18.23 -0.28 14.72
CA LYS A 189 17.71 0.17 16.01
C LYS A 189 16.35 0.86 15.83
N ASP A 190 15.63 1.01 16.94
CA ASP A 190 14.32 1.66 16.95
C ASP A 190 14.40 3.13 16.53
N LEU A 191 13.32 3.62 15.92
CA LEU A 191 13.16 5.00 15.48
C LEU A 191 12.02 5.68 16.25
N PRO A 192 12.25 6.86 16.86
CA PRO A 192 11.20 7.59 17.57
C PRO A 192 10.19 8.23 16.61
N ASP A 193 9.03 8.60 17.16
CA ASP A 193 7.97 9.29 16.43
C ASP A 193 8.47 10.62 15.82
N GLY A 194 7.92 10.99 14.67
CA GLY A 194 8.15 12.28 14.01
C GLY A 194 9.55 12.49 13.46
N CYS A 195 10.42 11.47 13.44
CA CYS A 195 11.82 11.65 13.08
C CYS A 195 12.07 11.52 11.56
N LEU A 196 13.13 12.20 11.11
CA LEU A 196 13.81 11.90 9.85
C LEU A 196 15.04 11.06 10.18
N ALA A 197 15.13 9.86 9.63
CA ALA A 197 16.24 8.95 9.87
C ALA A 197 16.85 8.43 8.57
N GLY A 198 18.11 8.00 8.59
CA GLY A 198 18.71 7.38 7.41
C GLY A 198 20.14 6.89 7.63
N GLY A 199 20.64 6.09 6.68
CA GLY A 199 22.00 5.60 6.62
C GLY A 199 22.18 4.13 6.97
N VAL A 200 23.43 3.66 6.87
CA VAL A 200 23.86 2.29 7.18
C VAL A 200 25.08 2.37 8.12
N PRO A 201 24.93 2.11 9.43
CA PRO A 201 23.68 1.90 10.15
C PRO A 201 22.82 3.17 10.23
N VAL A 202 21.52 3.00 10.48
CA VAL A 202 20.58 4.14 10.57
C VAL A 202 20.97 5.11 11.69
N LYS A 203 20.83 6.41 11.43
CA LYS A 203 20.90 7.48 12.43
C LYS A 203 19.65 8.33 12.34
N VAL A 204 19.18 8.83 13.49
CA VAL A 204 18.18 9.91 13.52
C VAL A 204 18.90 11.18 13.07
N LEU A 205 18.48 11.75 11.94
CA LEU A 205 19.05 12.95 11.35
C LEU A 205 18.38 14.21 11.89
N ARG A 206 17.07 14.12 12.16
CA ARG A 206 16.27 15.17 12.82
C ARG A 206 15.20 14.52 13.69
N GLU A 207 15.03 15.05 14.88
CA GLU A 207 13.96 14.67 15.82
C GLU A 207 12.76 15.59 15.63
N ASN A 208 11.55 15.09 15.89
CA ASN A 208 10.30 15.86 15.95
C ASN A 208 10.08 16.79 14.74
N VAL A 209 10.39 16.32 13.54
CA VAL A 209 10.30 17.07 12.28
C VAL A 209 8.99 16.84 11.53
N TYR A 210 8.24 15.78 11.82
CA TYR A 210 6.98 15.49 11.13
C TYR A 210 5.81 15.22 12.10
N PRO A 211 4.60 15.65 11.75
CA PRO A 211 4.27 16.54 10.62
C PRO A 211 4.67 18.01 10.89
N GLN A 212 4.89 18.79 9.83
CA GLN A 212 5.17 20.23 9.89
C GLN A 212 4.22 21.01 8.95
N ALA A 213 2.98 21.19 9.38
CA ALA A 213 1.98 21.93 8.61
C ALA A 213 2.31 23.43 8.57
N ASN A 214 2.15 24.05 7.40
CA ASN A 214 2.31 25.50 7.22
C ASN A 214 1.23 25.99 6.25
N PRO A 215 0.19 26.71 6.73
CA PRO A 215 -0.94 27.12 5.90
C PRO A 215 -0.54 27.93 4.65
N ALA A 216 0.38 28.89 4.79
CA ALA A 216 0.82 29.73 3.68
C ALA A 216 1.53 28.90 2.60
N ARG A 217 2.45 28.01 3.02
CA ARG A 217 3.09 27.05 2.11
C ARG A 217 2.07 26.11 1.48
N ASN A 218 1.10 25.63 2.27
CA ASN A 218 0.09 24.69 1.79
C ASN A 218 -0.80 25.32 0.70
N SER A 219 -1.23 26.58 0.86
CA SER A 219 -1.99 27.30 -0.16
C SER A 219 -1.20 27.44 -1.46
N GLN A 220 0.10 27.77 -1.37
CA GLN A 220 0.99 27.81 -2.54
C GLN A 220 1.12 26.43 -3.23
N LEU A 221 1.30 25.36 -2.44
CA LEU A 221 1.36 24.00 -2.97
C LEU A 221 0.06 23.61 -3.66
N VAL A 222 -1.11 23.94 -3.10
CA VAL A 222 -2.40 23.67 -3.75
C VAL A 222 -2.47 24.37 -5.10
N GLN A 223 -2.16 25.67 -5.16
CA GLN A 223 -2.16 26.40 -6.42
C GLN A 223 -1.21 25.77 -7.46
N GLN A 224 -0.02 25.34 -7.04
CA GLN A 224 0.93 24.64 -7.89
C GLN A 224 0.35 23.32 -8.42
N VAL A 225 -0.28 22.51 -7.56
CA VAL A 225 -0.92 21.25 -7.98
C VAL A 225 -2.02 21.49 -9.01
N LEU A 226 -2.80 22.55 -8.86
CA LEU A 226 -3.85 22.89 -9.83
C LEU A 226 -3.24 23.30 -11.17
N ALA A 227 -2.22 24.16 -11.17
CA ALA A 227 -1.54 24.56 -12.39
C ALA A 227 -0.93 23.37 -13.14
N GLU A 228 -0.19 22.50 -12.44
CA GLU A 228 0.42 21.31 -13.02
C GLU A 228 -0.64 20.30 -13.51
N TYR A 229 -1.81 20.23 -12.87
CA TYR A 229 -2.89 19.38 -13.35
C TYR A 229 -3.62 19.96 -14.55
N THR A 230 -3.79 21.28 -14.65
CA THR A 230 -4.40 21.90 -15.84
C THR A 230 -3.62 21.53 -17.10
N GLU A 231 -2.29 21.55 -17.05
CA GLU A 231 -1.44 21.09 -18.16
C GLU A 231 -1.64 19.59 -18.47
N MET A 232 -1.70 18.76 -17.41
CA MET A 232 -1.92 17.31 -17.53
C MET A 232 -3.30 16.98 -18.11
N ALA A 233 -4.34 17.72 -17.73
CA ALA A 233 -5.69 17.55 -18.21
C ALA A 233 -5.78 17.84 -19.71
N VAL A 234 -5.15 18.92 -20.18
CA VAL A 234 -5.04 19.23 -21.61
C VAL A 234 -4.33 18.11 -22.37
N TYR A 235 -3.20 17.62 -21.85
CA TYR A 235 -2.45 16.51 -22.46
C TYR A 235 -3.26 15.20 -22.54
N LYS A 236 -4.19 14.99 -21.58
CA LYS A 236 -5.08 13.83 -21.55
C LYS A 236 -6.42 14.04 -22.26
N ASP A 237 -6.61 15.18 -22.94
CA ASP A 237 -7.88 15.58 -23.57
C ASP A 237 -9.06 15.59 -22.58
N LEU A 238 -8.84 16.16 -21.39
CA LEU A 238 -9.82 16.28 -20.31
C LEU A 238 -10.19 17.75 -20.07
N HIS A 239 -11.50 18.00 -19.94
CA HIS A 239 -12.01 19.31 -19.55
C HIS A 239 -12.11 19.44 -18.02
N ALA A 240 -11.14 20.14 -17.42
CA ALA A 240 -11.08 20.37 -15.97
C ALA A 240 -11.08 21.87 -15.65
N GLU A 241 -12.21 22.39 -15.17
CA GLU A 241 -12.29 23.72 -14.57
C GLU A 241 -11.89 23.67 -13.10
N LEU A 242 -10.70 24.18 -12.79
CA LEU A 242 -10.13 24.12 -11.45
C LEU A 242 -10.22 25.47 -10.74
N SER A 243 -10.59 25.46 -9.45
CA SER A 243 -10.47 26.63 -8.60
C SER A 243 -10.08 26.25 -7.17
N TYR A 244 -9.48 27.20 -6.44
CA TYR A 244 -9.14 27.04 -5.04
C TYR A 244 -9.70 28.20 -4.22
N ASN A 245 -10.50 27.88 -3.21
CA ASN A 245 -10.96 28.84 -2.21
C ASN A 245 -10.05 28.75 -0.98
N GLU A 246 -9.16 29.72 -0.81
CA GLU A 246 -8.20 29.77 0.30
C GLU A 246 -8.89 29.85 1.66
N THR A 247 -9.93 30.67 1.80
CA THR A 247 -10.65 30.87 3.07
C THR A 247 -11.35 29.61 3.54
N ARG A 248 -11.94 28.83 2.61
CA ARG A 248 -12.65 27.59 2.92
C ARG A 248 -11.74 26.36 2.86
N HIS A 249 -10.51 26.52 2.35
CA HIS A 249 -9.60 25.43 1.98
C HIS A 249 -10.28 24.35 1.12
N THR A 250 -11.02 24.76 0.09
CA THR A 250 -11.72 23.84 -0.82
C THR A 250 -11.21 23.99 -2.24
N ILE A 251 -10.97 22.87 -2.91
CA ILE A 251 -10.68 22.81 -4.34
C ILE A 251 -11.97 22.44 -5.08
N THR A 252 -12.23 23.05 -6.23
CA THR A 252 -13.26 22.58 -7.16
C THR A 252 -12.62 22.03 -8.43
N CYS A 253 -13.15 20.92 -8.93
CA CYS A 253 -12.91 20.45 -10.29
C CYS A 253 -14.28 20.26 -10.94
N ASN A 254 -14.61 21.12 -11.90
CA ASN A 254 -15.96 21.27 -12.45
C ASN A 254 -16.97 21.44 -11.28
N ALA A 255 -17.98 20.56 -11.17
CA ALA A 255 -18.99 20.62 -10.12
C ALA A 255 -18.60 19.90 -8.81
N VAL A 256 -17.47 19.18 -8.78
CA VAL A 256 -17.04 18.43 -7.59
C VAL A 256 -16.21 19.31 -6.66
N VAL A 257 -16.55 19.26 -5.38
CA VAL A 257 -15.85 19.97 -4.31
C VAL A 257 -15.01 18.99 -3.51
N PHE A 258 -13.76 19.35 -3.27
CA PHE A 258 -12.79 18.64 -2.45
C PHE A 258 -12.43 19.51 -1.23
N ASP A 259 -12.81 19.08 -0.04
CA ASP A 259 -12.59 19.82 1.20
C ASP A 259 -11.29 19.35 1.88
N LEU A 260 -10.26 20.19 1.90
CA LEU A 260 -8.93 19.84 2.41
C LEU A 260 -8.87 19.76 3.94
N ASN A 261 -9.86 20.30 4.65
CA ASN A 261 -9.91 20.24 6.12
C ASN A 261 -10.47 18.90 6.59
N THR A 262 -11.50 18.42 5.90
CA THR A 262 -12.24 17.20 6.27
C THR A 262 -11.83 15.98 5.46
N MET A 263 -11.09 16.18 4.36
CA MET A 263 -10.75 15.16 3.37
C MET A 263 -11.99 14.46 2.78
N LYS A 264 -13.11 15.18 2.71
CA LYS A 264 -14.37 14.73 2.11
C LYS A 264 -14.63 15.42 0.78
N THR A 265 -15.49 14.79 -0.03
CA THR A 265 -15.87 15.29 -1.35
C THR A 265 -17.38 15.41 -1.48
N GLN A 266 -17.84 16.32 -2.32
CA GLN A 266 -19.25 16.49 -2.67
C GLN A 266 -19.40 16.66 -4.19
N GLY A 267 -20.42 16.02 -4.76
CA GLY A 267 -20.73 16.09 -6.19
C GLY A 267 -20.63 14.73 -6.89
N THR A 268 -20.93 14.74 -8.18
CA THR A 268 -20.87 13.53 -9.02
C THR A 268 -19.56 13.49 -9.76
N PHE A 269 -18.82 12.40 -9.58
CA PHE A 269 -17.55 12.17 -10.26
C PHE A 269 -17.76 11.64 -11.67
N THR A 270 -17.17 12.30 -12.66
CA THR A 270 -16.96 11.77 -14.00
C THR A 270 -15.51 11.28 -14.16
N ARG A 271 -15.13 10.89 -15.38
CA ARG A 271 -13.77 10.46 -15.71
C ARG A 271 -12.72 11.53 -15.36
N THR A 272 -13.04 12.81 -15.53
CA THR A 272 -12.10 13.92 -15.27
C THR A 272 -11.84 14.13 -13.78
N GLU A 273 -12.87 14.12 -12.94
CA GLU A 273 -12.71 14.33 -11.49
C GLU A 273 -12.03 13.13 -10.83
N GLU A 274 -12.24 11.92 -11.35
CA GLU A 274 -11.50 10.74 -10.88
C GLU A 274 -10.02 10.80 -11.26
N ASP A 275 -9.67 11.22 -12.48
CA ASP A 275 -8.28 11.43 -12.89
C ASP A 275 -7.59 12.48 -12.01
N PHE A 276 -8.31 13.58 -11.73
CA PHE A 276 -7.81 14.64 -10.86
C PHE A 276 -7.59 14.14 -9.44
N ARG A 277 -8.51 13.33 -8.92
CA ARG A 277 -8.40 12.71 -7.60
C ARG A 277 -7.20 11.76 -7.52
N ASP A 278 -6.93 10.95 -8.56
CA ASP A 278 -5.71 10.13 -8.63
C ASP A 278 -4.45 10.99 -8.70
N TYR A 279 -4.48 12.09 -9.46
CA TYR A 279 -3.37 13.02 -9.58
C TYR A 279 -2.99 13.66 -8.24
N MET A 280 -3.98 14.10 -7.46
CA MET A 280 -3.78 14.61 -6.10
C MET A 280 -3.25 13.53 -5.15
N ARG A 281 -3.75 12.29 -5.25
CA ARG A 281 -3.28 11.16 -4.42
C ARG A 281 -1.78 10.94 -4.54
N ARG A 282 -1.21 11.06 -5.75
CA ARG A 282 0.24 10.90 -6.00
C ARG A 282 1.10 11.96 -5.30
N ARG A 283 0.49 13.05 -4.85
CA ARG A 283 1.12 14.11 -4.04
C ARG A 283 0.77 14.03 -2.55
N GLY A 284 0.16 12.93 -2.12
CA GLY A 284 -0.23 12.72 -0.73
C GLY A 284 -1.56 13.35 -0.33
N ILE A 285 -2.28 14.00 -1.25
CA ILE A 285 -3.62 14.56 -0.99
C ILE A 285 -4.67 13.51 -1.40
N LYS A 286 -5.10 12.69 -0.45
CA LYS A 286 -5.89 11.48 -0.73
C LYS A 286 -7.35 11.63 -0.29
N PHE A 287 -8.27 11.64 -1.25
CA PHE A 287 -9.71 11.61 -1.00
C PHE A 287 -10.25 10.20 -1.27
N TYR A 288 -10.74 9.54 -0.21
CA TYR A 288 -11.33 8.19 -0.29
C TYR A 288 -12.84 8.32 -0.44
N THR A 289 -13.37 7.87 -1.58
CA THR A 289 -14.74 8.15 -2.02
C THR A 289 -15.66 6.92 -2.04
N GLY A 290 -15.22 5.81 -1.44
CA GLY A 290 -15.86 4.49 -1.62
C GLY A 290 -15.60 3.85 -2.99
N LYS A 291 -14.70 4.42 -3.81
CA LYS A 291 -14.33 3.91 -5.13
C LYS A 291 -12.81 3.78 -5.29
N PRO A 292 -12.31 2.85 -6.12
CA PRO A 292 -10.90 2.80 -6.49
C PRO A 292 -10.44 4.10 -7.14
N PHE A 293 -9.16 4.45 -7.02
CA PHE A 293 -8.59 5.55 -7.80
C PHE A 293 -8.45 5.13 -9.27
N ALA A 294 -8.73 6.04 -10.20
CA ALA A 294 -8.63 5.77 -11.63
C ALA A 294 -7.90 6.92 -12.33
N SER A 295 -6.98 6.57 -13.23
CA SER A 295 -6.29 7.53 -14.10
C SER A 295 -6.69 7.28 -15.55
N VAL A 296 -6.81 8.36 -16.30
CA VAL A 296 -6.96 8.40 -17.74
C VAL A 296 -5.58 8.32 -18.39
N LEU A 297 -5.45 7.41 -19.35
CA LEU A 297 -4.29 7.36 -20.21
C LEU A 297 -4.40 8.44 -21.30
N PRO A 298 -3.29 9.10 -21.66
CA PRO A 298 -3.25 9.97 -22.83
C PRO A 298 -3.61 9.22 -24.11
N GLN A 299 -4.06 9.94 -25.14
CA GLN A 299 -4.51 9.36 -26.41
C GLN A 299 -3.41 8.52 -27.11
N GLU A 300 -2.16 8.96 -27.00
CA GLU A 300 -1.00 8.26 -27.55
C GLU A 300 -0.70 6.90 -26.89
N TYR A 301 -1.31 6.59 -25.75
CA TYR A 301 -1.23 5.24 -25.15
C TYR A 301 -2.53 4.47 -25.32
N THR A 302 -3.66 5.17 -25.34
CA THR A 302 -4.98 4.54 -25.43
C THR A 302 -5.13 3.72 -26.71
N HIS A 303 -4.59 4.20 -27.84
CA HIS A 303 -4.66 3.46 -29.12
C HIS A 303 -3.86 2.14 -29.12
N LEU A 304 -2.89 1.98 -28.22
CA LEU A 304 -2.08 0.76 -28.10
C LEU A 304 -2.79 -0.36 -27.32
N LEU A 305 -3.86 -0.03 -26.61
CA LEU A 305 -4.61 -0.98 -25.78
C LEU A 305 -5.79 -1.61 -26.50
N TYR A 306 -6.14 -1.14 -27.70
CA TYR A 306 -7.16 -1.77 -28.53
C TYR A 306 -6.54 -2.92 -29.31
N THR A 307 -7.14 -4.10 -29.20
CA THR A 307 -6.82 -5.20 -30.10
C THR A 307 -7.75 -5.16 -31.32
N PRO A 308 -7.28 -5.54 -32.54
CA PRO A 308 -8.12 -5.52 -33.75
C PRO A 308 -9.41 -6.35 -33.65
N ASP A 309 -9.50 -7.25 -32.68
CA ASP A 309 -10.67 -8.10 -32.42
C ASP A 309 -11.81 -7.37 -31.66
N ASP A 310 -11.64 -6.09 -31.32
CA ASP A 310 -12.64 -5.26 -30.62
C ASP A 310 -13.56 -4.45 -31.58
N PHE A 311 -13.55 -4.76 -32.89
CA PHE A 311 -14.42 -4.16 -33.93
C PHE A 311 -15.26 -5.20 -34.68
#